data_AF-A0A5J5I9L3-F1
#
_entry.id   AF-A0A5J5I9L3-F1
#
_cell.length_a   1.000
_cell.length_b   1.000
_cell.length_c   1.000
_cell.angle_alpha   90.00
_cell.angle_beta   90.00
_cell.angle_gamma   90.00
#
_symmetry.space_group_name_H-M   'P 1'
#
loop_
_entity.id
_entity.type
_entity.pdbx_description
1 polymer ?
#
loop_
_entity_poly.entity_id
_entity_poly.type
_entity_poly.pdbx_seq_one_letter_code
_entity_poly.pdbx_strand_id
1 'polypeptide(L)'
;MYSESDLQDAVAAGAIRPEVAQALRDHVAGLRATPLVDEEHFRLLTGFNDIFVSIASVILLLAVGWLGNALRFGAPEHQPVFMSGLLIAAVSWGLAEYFTRTRRMALPSILLLIAFVGGAAFAVGAIGIQMFPRAGDSLGSLILCLAAAAGALAAWLHWRRFMVPITVAVGAAAAAGVGVTLILAAVPGNGTLPFLLLLAAGLAIFALAMWWDMSDRARTTRRSDVAFWLHLAAAPMIAHSLFHLLGVLDSDQISVGRAVLVVALYVAFGLVALAIDRRALLVSSLAYVLFALYALFRQAGAVELSWALTALVIGSALLLLSALWHHARAWIVHGLPDAVTQRLPYLDRAAA
;
A
#
# COMPACT_ATOMS: atom_id res chain seq x y z
N MET A 1 1.85 -24.09 12.07
CA MET A 1 2.92 -23.13 12.39
C MET A 1 2.27 -21.80 12.72
N TYR A 2 2.35 -21.36 13.98
CA TYR A 2 1.70 -20.14 14.52
C TYR A 2 2.43 -18.87 14.08
N SER A 3 1.71 -17.76 13.96
CA SER A 3 2.25 -16.42 13.60
C SER A 3 2.54 -15.56 14.84
N GLU A 4 3.25 -14.43 14.66
CA GLU A 4 3.49 -13.47 15.75
C GLU A 4 2.17 -12.87 16.29
N SER A 5 1.17 -12.68 15.43
CA SER A 5 -0.14 -12.22 15.88
C SER A 5 -0.87 -13.29 16.69
N ASP A 6 -0.72 -14.58 16.35
CA ASP A 6 -1.25 -15.68 17.17
C ASP A 6 -0.56 -15.75 18.54
N LEU A 7 0.77 -15.52 18.59
CA LEU A 7 1.55 -15.45 19.83
C LEU A 7 1.11 -14.28 20.71
N GLN A 8 0.96 -13.08 20.14
CA GLN A 8 0.45 -11.91 20.85
C GLN A 8 -0.98 -12.12 21.36
N ASP A 9 -1.85 -12.69 20.53
CA ASP A 9 -3.24 -12.99 20.90
C ASP A 9 -3.29 -14.02 22.04
N ALA A 10 -2.44 -15.05 22.00
CA ALA A 10 -2.34 -16.05 23.06
C ALA A 10 -1.84 -15.44 24.38
N VAL A 11 -0.91 -14.49 24.34
CA VAL A 11 -0.49 -13.72 25.52
C VAL A 11 -1.64 -12.84 26.02
N ALA A 12 -2.32 -12.12 25.12
CA ALA A 12 -3.42 -11.22 25.48
C ALA A 12 -4.63 -11.98 26.05
N ALA A 13 -4.88 -13.20 25.57
CA ALA A 13 -5.90 -14.10 26.10
C ALA A 13 -5.48 -14.83 27.38
N GLY A 14 -4.24 -14.66 27.85
CA GLY A 14 -3.70 -15.35 29.02
C GLY A 14 -3.42 -16.85 28.81
N ALA A 15 -3.45 -17.33 27.57
CA ALA A 15 -3.18 -18.73 27.24
C ALA A 15 -1.70 -19.10 27.41
N ILE A 16 -0.79 -18.13 27.25
CA ILE A 16 0.65 -18.27 27.50
C ILE A 16 1.20 -17.05 28.23
N ARG A 17 2.23 -17.25 29.07
CA ARG A 17 2.91 -16.15 29.76
C ARG A 17 3.78 -15.35 28.78
N PRO A 18 3.92 -14.03 28.93
CA PRO A 18 4.78 -13.20 28.09
C PRO A 18 6.24 -13.70 28.01
N GLU A 19 6.78 -14.17 29.13
CA GLU A 19 8.14 -14.73 29.23
C GLU A 19 8.33 -15.97 28.33
N VAL A 20 7.32 -16.84 28.26
CA VAL A 20 7.37 -18.07 27.45
C VAL A 20 7.26 -17.73 25.97
N ALA A 21 6.43 -16.74 25.62
CA ALA A 21 6.38 -16.22 24.26
C ALA A 21 7.74 -15.64 23.83
N GLN A 22 8.42 -14.90 24.73
CA GLN A 22 9.74 -14.37 24.46
C GLN A 22 10.80 -15.48 24.30
N ALA A 23 10.84 -16.45 25.23
CA ALA A 23 11.77 -17.58 25.13
C ALA A 23 11.58 -18.39 23.83
N LEU A 24 10.34 -18.54 23.35
CA LEU A 24 10.07 -19.18 22.06
C LEU A 24 10.61 -18.33 20.89
N ARG A 25 10.46 -17.00 20.95
CA ARG A 25 11.06 -16.10 19.94
C ARG A 25 12.57 -16.25 19.91
N ASP A 26 13.21 -16.24 21.07
CA ASP A 26 14.67 -16.33 21.18
C ASP A 26 15.17 -17.69 20.67
N HIS A 27 14.46 -18.78 21.01
CA HIS A 27 14.76 -20.12 20.50
C HIS A 27 14.61 -20.21 18.96
N VAL A 28 13.51 -19.68 18.39
CA VAL A 28 13.29 -19.68 16.94
C VAL A 28 14.29 -18.77 16.23
N ALA A 29 14.64 -17.62 16.81
CA ALA A 29 15.68 -16.74 16.31
C ALA A 29 17.05 -17.46 16.31
N GLY A 30 17.37 -18.19 17.38
CA GLY A 30 18.59 -19.01 17.46
C GLY A 30 18.63 -20.15 16.44
N LEU A 31 17.50 -20.83 16.18
CA LEU A 31 17.39 -21.84 15.12
C LEU A 31 17.55 -21.23 13.71
N ARG A 32 17.12 -19.97 13.53
CA ARG A 32 17.21 -19.21 12.27
C ARG A 32 18.50 -18.40 12.13
N ALA A 33 19.44 -18.51 13.06
CA ALA A 33 20.78 -17.94 12.94
C ALA A 33 21.65 -18.65 11.86
N THR A 34 21.11 -19.67 11.18
CA THR A 34 21.59 -20.10 9.85
C THR A 34 20.97 -19.18 8.79
N PRO A 35 21.74 -18.54 7.89
CA PRO A 35 21.32 -17.35 7.16
C PRO A 35 20.36 -17.70 6.01
N LEU A 36 19.11 -17.99 6.35
CA LEU A 36 18.04 -18.08 5.38
C LEU A 36 16.78 -17.47 6.01
N VAL A 37 16.41 -16.33 5.42
CA VAL A 37 15.02 -15.90 5.29
C VAL A 37 14.43 -15.19 6.51
N ASP A 38 14.87 -13.94 6.72
CA ASP A 38 13.98 -12.87 7.17
C ASP A 38 13.19 -12.36 5.95
N GLU A 39 12.38 -13.24 5.36
CA GLU A 39 11.34 -12.83 4.42
C GLU A 39 10.27 -12.14 5.27
N GLU A 40 9.86 -10.94 4.87
CA GLU A 40 8.58 -10.36 5.27
C GLU A 40 7.53 -11.47 5.09
N HIS A 41 7.20 -12.20 6.16
CA HIS A 41 6.37 -13.41 6.12
C HIS A 41 4.92 -12.97 5.94
N PHE A 42 4.64 -12.41 4.77
CA PHE A 42 3.32 -12.04 4.36
C PHE A 42 2.61 -13.32 3.94
N ARG A 43 1.91 -13.97 4.88
CA ARG A 43 0.97 -15.04 4.53
C ARG A 43 -0.26 -14.42 3.86
N LEU A 44 -0.09 -13.93 2.64
CA LEU A 44 -1.18 -13.52 1.76
C LEU A 44 -2.14 -14.71 1.55
N LEU A 45 -1.57 -15.90 1.46
CA LEU A 45 -2.28 -17.16 1.33
C LEU A 45 -2.01 -18.04 2.56
N THR A 46 -3.03 -18.29 3.37
CA THR A 46 -2.95 -19.31 4.44
C THR A 46 -3.24 -20.72 3.92
N GLY A 47 -3.79 -20.83 2.70
CA GLY A 47 -3.98 -22.07 1.95
C GLY A 47 -4.78 -21.86 0.66
N PHE A 48 -4.98 -22.93 -0.14
CA PHE A 48 -5.79 -22.88 -1.37
C PHE A 48 -7.24 -22.40 -1.14
N ASN A 49 -7.76 -22.65 0.07
CA ASN A 49 -9.07 -22.17 0.49
C ASN A 49 -9.21 -20.64 0.42
N ASP A 50 -8.15 -19.88 0.70
CA ASP A 50 -8.17 -18.41 0.63
C ASP A 50 -8.40 -17.92 -0.80
N ILE A 51 -7.79 -18.62 -1.77
CA ILE A 51 -7.96 -18.33 -3.21
C ILE A 51 -9.42 -18.61 -3.60
N PHE A 52 -9.94 -19.78 -3.26
CA PHE A 52 -11.31 -20.17 -3.58
C PHE A 52 -12.33 -19.18 -3.01
N VAL A 53 -12.21 -18.84 -1.72
CA VAL A 53 -13.10 -17.88 -1.06
C VAL A 53 -12.98 -16.49 -1.68
N SER A 54 -11.77 -16.05 -2.06
CA SER A 54 -11.57 -14.75 -2.70
C SER A 54 -12.23 -14.69 -4.07
N ILE A 55 -12.08 -15.72 -4.91
CA ILE A 55 -12.73 -15.82 -6.22
C ILE A 55 -14.26 -15.83 -6.05
N ALA A 56 -14.78 -16.66 -5.15
CA ALA A 56 -16.22 -16.70 -4.86
C ALA A 56 -16.75 -15.34 -4.38
N SER A 57 -15.98 -14.64 -3.53
CA SER A 57 -16.34 -13.31 -3.04
C SER A 57 -16.35 -12.29 -4.19
N VAL A 58 -15.37 -12.30 -5.10
CA VAL A 58 -15.37 -11.42 -6.28
C VAL A 58 -16.60 -11.66 -7.14
N ILE A 59 -16.89 -12.91 -7.49
CA ILE A 59 -18.04 -13.27 -8.32
C ILE A 59 -19.35 -12.79 -7.66
N LEU A 60 -19.50 -13.05 -6.36
CA LEU A 60 -20.67 -12.60 -5.60
C LEU A 60 -20.78 -11.07 -5.57
N LEU A 61 -19.69 -10.35 -5.29
CA LEU A 61 -19.70 -8.89 -5.22
C LEU A 61 -19.98 -8.24 -6.58
N LEU A 62 -19.48 -8.82 -7.68
CA LEU A 62 -19.84 -8.39 -9.03
C LEU A 62 -21.34 -8.61 -9.31
N ALA A 63 -21.88 -9.77 -8.96
CA ALA A 63 -23.31 -10.06 -9.11
C ALA A 63 -24.17 -9.11 -8.28
N VAL A 64 -23.77 -8.83 -7.04
CA VAL A 64 -24.43 -7.87 -6.14
C VAL A 64 -24.36 -6.45 -6.69
N GLY A 65 -23.22 -6.05 -7.25
CA GLY A 65 -23.05 -4.75 -7.91
C GLY A 65 -23.97 -4.61 -9.14
N TRP A 66 -24.08 -5.65 -9.96
CA TRP A 66 -25.02 -5.68 -11.09
C TRP A 66 -26.47 -5.62 -10.64
N LEU A 67 -26.84 -6.35 -9.58
CA LEU A 67 -28.18 -6.29 -9.00
C LEU A 67 -28.48 -4.88 -8.45
N GLY A 68 -27.51 -4.26 -7.77
CA GLY A 68 -27.63 -2.87 -7.33
C GLY A 68 -27.79 -1.90 -8.49
N ASN A 69 -27.14 -2.13 -9.62
CA ASN A 69 -27.30 -1.30 -10.82
C ASN A 69 -28.69 -1.46 -11.47
N ALA A 70 -29.35 -2.61 -11.30
CA ALA A 70 -30.73 -2.81 -11.74
C ALA A 70 -31.73 -2.04 -10.87
N LEU A 71 -31.40 -1.79 -9.60
CA LEU A 71 -32.21 -1.00 -8.66
C LEU A 71 -31.96 0.51 -8.85
N ARG A 72 -32.38 1.05 -10.00
CA ARG A 72 -32.01 2.41 -10.42
C ARG A 72 -32.66 3.53 -9.61
N PHE A 73 -33.81 3.32 -8.97
CA PHE A 73 -34.55 4.34 -8.20
C PHE A 73 -34.67 5.70 -8.92
N GLY A 74 -34.95 5.68 -10.23
CA GLY A 74 -35.10 6.90 -11.05
C GLY A 74 -33.80 7.42 -11.69
N ALA A 75 -32.65 6.77 -11.48
CA ALA A 75 -31.40 7.13 -12.14
C ALA A 75 -31.45 6.88 -13.67
N PRO A 76 -31.07 7.87 -14.51
CA PRO A 76 -30.96 7.71 -15.97
C PRO A 76 -29.98 6.60 -16.35
N GLU A 77 -30.22 5.85 -17.46
CA GLU A 77 -29.46 4.64 -17.83
C GLU A 77 -27.93 4.77 -17.80
N HIS A 78 -27.39 5.94 -18.17
CA HIS A 78 -25.94 6.17 -18.24
C HIS A 78 -25.30 6.71 -16.94
N GLN A 79 -26.09 6.93 -15.89
CA GLN A 79 -25.58 7.45 -14.62
C GLN A 79 -25.23 6.32 -13.63
N PRO A 80 -24.21 6.54 -12.77
CA PRO A 80 -23.88 5.59 -11.72
C PRO A 80 -25.02 5.49 -10.71
N VAL A 81 -25.35 4.26 -10.30
CA VAL A 81 -26.42 3.98 -9.34
C VAL A 81 -25.83 3.71 -7.97
N PHE A 82 -26.23 4.49 -6.98
CA PHE A 82 -25.70 4.38 -5.61
C PHE A 82 -25.93 3.01 -4.95
N MET A 83 -27.02 2.33 -5.32
CA MET A 83 -27.34 0.98 -4.84
C MET A 83 -26.25 -0.04 -5.14
N SER A 84 -25.55 0.08 -6.27
CA SER A 84 -24.43 -0.80 -6.61
C SER A 84 -23.34 -0.74 -5.53
N GLY A 85 -22.92 0.46 -5.15
CA GLY A 85 -21.91 0.65 -4.10
C GLY A 85 -22.43 0.26 -2.71
N LEU A 86 -23.69 0.63 -2.40
CA LEU A 86 -24.28 0.37 -1.10
C LEU A 86 -24.42 -1.13 -0.82
N LEU A 87 -24.92 -1.90 -1.79
CA LEU A 87 -25.09 -3.34 -1.64
C LEU A 87 -23.73 -4.05 -1.59
N ILE A 88 -22.76 -3.63 -2.41
CA ILE A 88 -21.38 -4.13 -2.30
C ILE A 88 -20.86 -3.89 -0.88
N ALA A 89 -20.99 -2.68 -0.34
CA ALA A 89 -20.52 -2.37 1.01
C ALA A 89 -21.23 -3.23 2.07
N ALA A 90 -22.55 -3.36 2.01
CA ALA A 90 -23.32 -4.15 2.96
C ALA A 90 -22.92 -5.64 2.94
N VAL A 91 -22.82 -6.23 1.74
CA VAL A 91 -22.42 -7.63 1.58
C VAL A 91 -20.96 -7.83 2.00
N SER A 92 -20.05 -6.93 1.63
CA SER A 92 -18.64 -7.01 2.04
C SER A 92 -18.49 -6.98 3.56
N TRP A 93 -19.25 -6.14 4.27
CA TRP A 93 -19.25 -6.13 5.75
C TRP A 93 -19.75 -7.47 6.31
N GLY A 94 -20.88 -7.97 5.81
CA GLY A 94 -21.45 -9.25 6.26
C GLY A 94 -20.50 -10.42 6.06
N LEU A 95 -19.82 -10.48 4.90
CA LEU A 95 -18.79 -11.48 4.63
C LEU A 95 -17.56 -11.30 5.52
N ALA A 96 -17.15 -10.07 5.81
CA ALA A 96 -16.00 -9.78 6.67
C ALA A 96 -16.24 -10.24 8.12
N GLU A 97 -17.46 -10.16 8.64
CA GLU A 97 -17.82 -10.72 9.96
C GLU A 97 -17.48 -12.22 10.08
N TYR A 98 -17.66 -12.97 8.99
CA TYR A 98 -17.31 -14.38 8.97
C TYR A 98 -15.85 -14.61 8.57
N PHE A 99 -15.41 -14.14 7.39
CA PHE A 99 -14.10 -14.48 6.83
C PHE A 99 -12.94 -13.73 7.49
N THR A 100 -13.16 -12.47 7.90
CA THR A 100 -12.14 -11.65 8.54
C THR A 100 -12.11 -11.87 10.05
N ARG A 101 -13.24 -11.67 10.73
CA ARG A 101 -13.28 -11.75 12.19
C ARG A 101 -13.22 -13.19 12.72
N THR A 102 -14.00 -14.09 12.13
CA THR A 102 -14.14 -15.45 12.66
C THR A 102 -13.09 -16.39 12.09
N ARG A 103 -12.91 -16.40 10.77
CA ARG A 103 -11.97 -17.30 10.07
C ARG A 103 -10.55 -16.75 9.95
N ARG A 104 -10.33 -15.44 10.19
CA ARG A 104 -9.01 -14.78 10.14
C ARG A 104 -8.23 -15.01 8.83
N MET A 105 -8.93 -15.06 7.69
CA MET A 105 -8.31 -15.28 6.37
C MET A 105 -7.70 -13.98 5.84
N ALA A 106 -6.47 -13.99 5.34
CA ALA A 106 -5.77 -12.76 4.93
C ALA A 106 -6.27 -12.19 3.59
N LEU A 107 -6.16 -12.97 2.50
CA LEU A 107 -6.52 -12.51 1.15
C LEU A 107 -8.00 -12.09 1.01
N PRO A 108 -8.99 -12.89 1.46
CA PRO A 108 -10.39 -12.47 1.41
C PRO A 108 -10.63 -11.18 2.20
N SER A 109 -9.96 -11.00 3.34
CA SER A 109 -10.14 -9.79 4.16
C SER A 109 -9.65 -8.53 3.47
N ILE A 110 -8.53 -8.60 2.74
CA ILE A 110 -8.04 -7.46 1.95
C ILE A 110 -9.07 -7.10 0.88
N LEU A 111 -9.59 -8.11 0.17
CA LEU A 111 -10.57 -7.93 -0.89
C LEU A 111 -11.87 -7.31 -0.37
N LEU A 112 -12.40 -7.85 0.74
CA LEU A 112 -13.62 -7.38 1.36
C LEU A 112 -13.47 -5.97 1.94
N LEU A 113 -12.30 -5.62 2.49
CA LEU A 113 -11.99 -4.25 2.91
C LEU A 113 -12.07 -3.27 1.74
N ILE A 114 -11.38 -3.58 0.62
CA ILE A 114 -11.36 -2.71 -0.56
C ILE A 114 -12.78 -2.55 -1.12
N ALA A 115 -13.53 -3.64 -1.21
CA ALA A 115 -14.92 -3.61 -1.66
C ALA A 115 -15.83 -2.82 -0.71
N PHE A 116 -15.64 -2.94 0.60
CA PHE A 116 -16.41 -2.18 1.59
C PHE A 116 -16.15 -0.67 1.50
N VAL A 117 -14.88 -0.26 1.54
CA VAL A 117 -14.49 1.16 1.49
C VAL A 117 -14.83 1.76 0.13
N GLY A 118 -14.51 1.06 -0.96
CA GLY A 118 -14.81 1.49 -2.32
C GLY A 118 -16.31 1.55 -2.59
N GLY A 119 -17.08 0.57 -2.11
CA GLY A 119 -18.53 0.55 -2.22
C GLY A 119 -19.20 1.71 -1.47
N ALA A 120 -18.74 2.01 -0.25
CA ALA A 120 -19.23 3.14 0.53
C ALA A 120 -18.93 4.49 -0.14
N ALA A 121 -17.69 4.69 -0.59
CA ALA A 121 -17.30 5.91 -1.32
C ALA A 121 -18.08 6.05 -2.63
N PHE A 122 -18.20 4.97 -3.41
CA PHE A 122 -18.96 4.95 -4.66
C PHE A 122 -20.44 5.26 -4.43
N ALA A 123 -21.07 4.71 -3.40
CA ALA A 123 -22.47 4.98 -3.09
C ALA A 123 -22.71 6.48 -2.86
N VAL A 124 -21.87 7.12 -2.05
CA VAL A 124 -21.97 8.57 -1.77
C VAL A 124 -21.66 9.40 -3.01
N GLY A 125 -20.62 9.06 -3.77
CA GLY A 125 -20.30 9.75 -5.03
C GLY A 125 -21.43 9.65 -6.07
N ALA A 126 -22.02 8.46 -6.21
CA ALA A 126 -23.14 8.23 -7.11
C ALA A 126 -24.41 9.01 -6.67
N ILE A 127 -24.70 9.12 -5.37
CA ILE A 127 -25.78 10.00 -4.88
C ILE A 127 -25.52 11.44 -5.32
N GLY A 128 -24.31 11.95 -5.12
CA GLY A 128 -23.94 13.31 -5.53
C GLY A 128 -24.14 13.54 -7.03
N ILE A 129 -23.68 12.61 -7.88
CA ILE A 129 -23.82 12.72 -9.34
C ILE A 129 -25.30 12.68 -9.76
N GLN A 130 -26.12 11.81 -9.16
CA GLN A 130 -27.55 11.72 -9.48
C GLN A 130 -28.33 12.98 -9.05
N MET A 131 -27.99 13.56 -7.89
CA MET A 131 -28.62 14.79 -7.40
C MET A 131 -28.19 16.02 -8.19
N PHE A 132 -26.94 16.05 -8.69
CA PHE A 132 -26.36 17.19 -9.40
C PHE A 132 -25.75 16.76 -10.76
N PRO A 133 -26.58 16.32 -11.72
CA PRO A 133 -26.09 15.73 -12.98
C PRO A 133 -25.42 16.73 -13.93
N ARG A 134 -25.56 18.03 -13.67
CA ARG A 134 -24.89 19.13 -14.41
C ARG A 134 -23.88 19.86 -13.53
N ALA A 135 -23.30 19.17 -12.55
CA ALA A 135 -22.27 19.74 -11.69
C ALA A 135 -21.07 20.22 -12.54
N GLY A 136 -20.70 21.49 -12.37
CA GLY A 136 -19.40 21.98 -12.85
C GLY A 136 -18.25 21.51 -11.96
N ASP A 137 -17.02 21.81 -12.35
CA ASP A 137 -15.79 21.27 -11.74
C ASP A 137 -15.73 21.42 -10.21
N SER A 138 -16.14 22.57 -9.67
CA SER A 138 -16.15 22.80 -8.22
C SER A 138 -17.15 21.90 -7.48
N LEU A 139 -18.37 21.74 -8.00
CA LEU A 139 -19.37 20.84 -7.40
C LEU A 139 -18.97 19.37 -7.59
N GLY A 140 -18.37 19.00 -8.73
CA GLY A 140 -17.82 17.67 -8.95
C GLY A 140 -16.72 17.32 -7.94
N SER A 141 -15.84 18.27 -7.65
CA SER A 141 -14.77 18.11 -6.65
C SER A 141 -15.32 17.98 -5.22
N LEU A 142 -16.40 18.70 -4.89
CA LEU A 142 -17.10 18.54 -3.61
C LEU A 142 -17.77 17.15 -3.48
N ILE A 143 -18.39 16.64 -4.55
CA ILE A 143 -18.95 15.28 -4.57
C ILE A 143 -17.84 14.25 -4.33
N LEU A 144 -16.69 14.42 -4.99
CA LEU A 144 -15.54 13.54 -4.81
C LEU A 144 -14.97 13.61 -3.39
N CYS A 145 -14.91 14.81 -2.80
CA CYS A 145 -14.53 15.00 -1.40
C CYS A 145 -15.48 14.25 -0.45
N LEU A 146 -16.79 14.37 -0.63
CA LEU A 146 -17.78 13.66 0.19
C LEU A 146 -17.66 12.14 0.02
N ALA A 147 -17.42 11.66 -1.20
CA ALA A 147 -17.15 10.24 -1.47
C ALA A 147 -15.87 9.76 -0.74
N ALA A 148 -14.78 10.53 -0.81
CA ALA A 148 -13.54 10.21 -0.11
C ALA A 148 -13.73 10.23 1.42
N ALA A 149 -14.52 11.17 1.96
CA ALA A 149 -14.84 11.25 3.38
C ALA A 149 -15.66 10.05 3.84
N ALA A 150 -16.62 9.59 3.03
CA ALA A 150 -17.36 8.37 3.28
C ALA A 150 -16.45 7.13 3.28
N GLY A 151 -15.49 7.07 2.35
CA GLY A 151 -14.47 6.02 2.33
C GLY A 151 -13.58 6.03 3.58
N ALA A 152 -13.12 7.21 4.02
CA ALA A 152 -12.33 7.35 5.24
C ALA A 152 -13.12 6.94 6.51
N LEU A 153 -14.39 7.32 6.59
CA LEU A 153 -15.29 6.90 7.67
C LEU A 153 -15.52 5.38 7.65
N ALA A 154 -15.75 4.80 6.46
CA ALA A 154 -15.88 3.35 6.30
C ALA A 154 -14.61 2.62 6.75
N ALA A 155 -13.43 3.08 6.34
CA ALA A 155 -12.17 2.52 6.79
C ALA A 155 -12.01 2.61 8.32
N TRP A 156 -12.38 3.73 8.93
CA TRP A 156 -12.36 3.88 10.39
C TRP A 156 -13.31 2.88 11.10
N LEU A 157 -14.54 2.74 10.61
CA LEU A 157 -15.51 1.75 11.12
C LEU A 157 -14.99 0.31 10.98
N HIS A 158 -14.42 0.00 9.83
CA HIS A 158 -13.81 -1.30 9.56
C HIS A 158 -12.64 -1.58 10.52
N TRP A 159 -11.76 -0.60 10.75
CA TRP A 159 -10.62 -0.74 11.66
C TRP A 159 -11.11 -1.03 13.08
N ARG A 160 -12.07 -0.26 13.59
CA ARG A 160 -12.63 -0.44 14.93
C ARG A 160 -13.24 -1.84 15.13
N ARG A 161 -13.75 -2.44 14.06
CA ARG A 161 -14.42 -3.75 14.12
C ARG A 161 -13.47 -4.93 13.96
N PHE A 162 -12.59 -4.87 12.96
CA PHE A 162 -11.79 -6.00 12.50
C PHE A 162 -10.30 -5.89 12.86
N MET A 163 -9.80 -4.68 13.15
CA MET A 163 -8.40 -4.42 13.52
C MET A 163 -7.38 -4.99 12.52
N VAL A 164 -7.70 -4.92 11.22
CA VAL A 164 -6.85 -5.42 10.13
C VAL A 164 -5.85 -4.32 9.70
N PRO A 165 -4.53 -4.55 9.76
CA PRO A 165 -3.49 -3.53 9.50
C PRO A 165 -3.68 -2.72 8.21
N ILE A 166 -4.00 -3.36 7.09
CA ILE A 166 -4.21 -2.68 5.79
C ILE A 166 -5.29 -1.60 5.84
N THR A 167 -6.28 -1.71 6.74
CA THR A 167 -7.36 -0.74 6.85
C THR A 167 -6.86 0.65 7.18
N VAL A 168 -5.76 0.79 7.93
CA VAL A 168 -5.22 2.13 8.24
C VAL A 168 -4.55 2.73 7.02
N ALA A 169 -3.88 1.94 6.19
CA ALA A 169 -3.32 2.45 4.93
C ALA A 169 -4.42 2.91 3.96
N VAL A 170 -5.48 2.12 3.82
CA VAL A 170 -6.65 2.49 3.01
C VAL A 170 -7.33 3.75 3.58
N GLY A 171 -7.48 3.84 4.91
CA GLY A 171 -8.06 5.00 5.58
C GLY A 171 -7.19 6.26 5.43
N ALA A 172 -5.88 6.14 5.54
CA ALA A 172 -4.93 7.24 5.34
C ALA A 172 -4.96 7.75 3.89
N ALA A 173 -5.00 6.85 2.91
CA ALA A 173 -5.15 7.20 1.50
C ALA A 173 -6.50 7.89 1.22
N ALA A 174 -7.60 7.42 1.82
CA ALA A 174 -8.91 8.05 1.69
C ALA A 174 -8.93 9.46 2.33
N ALA A 175 -8.34 9.61 3.52
CA ALA A 175 -8.21 10.91 4.19
C ALA A 175 -7.32 11.89 3.40
N ALA A 176 -6.23 11.42 2.81
CA ALA A 176 -5.43 12.20 1.88
C ALA A 176 -6.27 12.62 0.66
N GLY A 177 -7.08 11.72 0.11
CA GLY A 177 -8.01 12.02 -0.98
C GLY A 177 -9.00 13.15 -0.65
N VAL A 178 -9.52 13.19 0.58
CA VAL A 178 -10.37 14.31 1.06
C VAL A 178 -9.60 15.64 0.98
N GLY A 179 -8.40 15.70 1.57
CA GLY A 179 -7.59 16.92 1.56
C GLY A 179 -7.21 17.38 0.15
N VAL A 180 -6.76 16.46 -0.69
CA VAL A 180 -6.39 16.73 -2.09
C VAL A 180 -7.59 17.29 -2.86
N THR A 181 -8.73 16.62 -2.79
CA THR A 181 -9.92 17.00 -3.58
C THR A 181 -10.55 18.31 -3.12
N LEU A 182 -10.50 18.61 -1.81
CA LEU A 182 -10.89 19.92 -1.28
C LEU A 182 -10.03 21.06 -1.84
N ILE A 183 -8.71 20.88 -1.86
CA ILE A 183 -7.79 21.90 -2.36
C ILE A 183 -7.97 22.09 -3.88
N LEU A 184 -8.12 20.99 -4.62
CA LEU A 184 -8.39 21.05 -6.06
C LEU A 184 -9.74 21.71 -6.37
N ALA A 185 -10.76 21.53 -5.52
CA ALA A 185 -12.04 22.24 -5.65
C ALA A 185 -11.88 23.77 -5.53
N ALA A 186 -10.96 24.23 -4.67
CA ALA A 186 -10.70 25.63 -4.41
C ALA A 186 -9.81 26.29 -5.48
N VAL A 187 -8.93 25.51 -6.13
CA VAL A 187 -7.98 25.99 -7.15
C VAL A 187 -8.09 25.11 -8.41
N PRO A 188 -9.20 25.20 -9.17
CA PRO A 188 -9.36 24.42 -10.39
C PRO A 188 -8.42 24.89 -11.50
N GLY A 189 -8.11 23.99 -12.44
CA GLY A 189 -7.37 24.32 -13.67
C GLY A 189 -5.84 24.28 -13.60
N ASN A 190 -5.25 23.93 -12.45
CA ASN A 190 -3.80 23.74 -12.34
C ASN A 190 -3.41 22.27 -12.53
N GLY A 191 -2.79 21.93 -13.68
CA GLY A 191 -2.38 20.56 -13.99
C GLY A 191 -1.24 20.01 -13.13
N THR A 192 -0.42 20.86 -12.51
CA THR A 192 0.71 20.46 -11.66
C THR A 192 0.29 20.24 -10.21
N LEU A 193 -0.72 20.98 -9.74
CA LEU A 193 -1.17 20.97 -8.35
C LEU A 193 -1.58 19.57 -7.83
N PRO A 194 -2.31 18.70 -8.58
CA PRO A 194 -2.64 17.35 -8.12
C PRO A 194 -1.41 16.54 -7.73
N PHE A 195 -0.32 16.63 -8.49
CA PHE A 195 0.91 15.89 -8.24
C PHE A 195 1.70 16.44 -7.06
N LEU A 196 1.70 17.76 -6.85
CA LEU A 196 2.28 18.37 -5.65
C LEU A 196 1.53 17.95 -4.39
N LEU A 197 0.20 17.94 -4.44
CA LEU A 197 -0.64 17.49 -3.32
C LEU A 197 -0.50 16.00 -3.07
N LEU A 198 -0.42 15.18 -4.13
CA LEU A 198 -0.19 13.74 -4.02
C LEU A 198 1.20 13.44 -3.43
N LEU A 199 2.23 14.20 -3.82
CA LEU A 199 3.57 14.09 -3.23
C LEU A 199 3.54 14.45 -1.74
N ALA A 200 2.93 15.57 -1.39
CA ALA A 200 2.81 16.02 0.00
C ALA A 200 2.05 15.00 0.86
N ALA A 201 0.94 14.45 0.35
CA ALA A 201 0.18 13.40 1.00
C ALA A 201 1.00 12.11 1.14
N GLY A 202 1.73 11.69 0.10
CA GLY A 202 2.60 10.53 0.14
C GLY A 202 3.70 10.67 1.18
N LEU A 203 4.35 11.84 1.27
CA LEU A 203 5.35 12.15 2.29
C LEU A 203 4.76 12.18 3.70
N ALA A 204 3.54 12.69 3.87
CA ALA A 204 2.85 12.67 5.16
C ALA A 204 2.50 11.24 5.61
N ILE A 205 2.00 10.40 4.70
CA ILE A 205 1.73 8.98 4.98
C ILE A 205 3.03 8.22 5.25
N PHE A 206 4.11 8.53 4.53
CA PHE A 206 5.43 7.96 4.79
C PHE A 206 5.95 8.36 6.18
N ALA A 207 5.78 9.62 6.60
CA ALA A 207 6.14 10.06 7.94
C ALA A 207 5.31 9.35 9.02
N LEU A 208 4.01 9.11 8.77
CA LEU A 208 3.16 8.31 9.66
C LEU A 208 3.62 6.84 9.72
N ALA A 209 4.01 6.27 8.58
CA ALA A 209 4.56 4.92 8.50
C ALA A 209 5.84 4.80 9.33
N MET A 210 6.74 5.78 9.20
CA MET A 210 7.97 5.88 9.98
C MET A 210 7.68 6.01 11.47
N TRP A 211 6.69 6.81 11.87
CA TRP A 211 6.32 6.95 13.28
C TRP A 211 5.93 5.61 13.91
N TRP A 212 5.19 4.77 13.18
CA TRP A 212 4.85 3.43 13.64
C TRP A 212 6.03 2.45 13.61
N ASP A 213 6.85 2.45 12.56
CA ASP A 213 8.04 1.59 12.49
C ASP A 213 9.03 1.91 13.61
N MET A 214 9.26 3.20 13.89
CA MET A 214 10.14 3.63 14.99
C MET A 214 9.56 3.30 16.38
N SER A 215 8.25 3.15 16.50
CA SER A 215 7.58 2.79 17.76
C SER A 215 7.63 1.29 18.07
N ASP A 216 8.07 0.46 17.11
CA ASP A 216 8.22 -0.99 17.24
C ASP A 216 9.49 -1.46 16.51
N ARG A 217 10.65 -1.01 17.02
CA ARG A 217 11.96 -1.28 16.41
C ARG A 217 12.33 -2.77 16.38
N ALA A 218 11.76 -3.55 17.31
CA ALA A 218 11.92 -5.00 17.37
C ALA A 218 10.97 -5.75 16.41
N ARG A 219 9.97 -5.05 15.85
CA ARG A 219 8.93 -5.60 14.95
C ARG A 219 8.17 -6.78 15.56
N THR A 220 7.87 -6.68 16.85
CA THR A 220 7.22 -7.76 17.61
C THR A 220 5.76 -7.48 17.89
N THR A 221 5.20 -6.35 17.43
CA THR A 221 3.80 -5.96 17.64
C THR A 221 3.09 -5.76 16.30
N ARG A 222 1.74 -5.69 16.34
CA ARG A 222 0.93 -5.34 15.16
C ARG A 222 1.31 -4.00 14.51
N ARG A 223 2.01 -3.11 15.22
CA ARG A 223 2.43 -1.78 14.70
C ARG A 223 3.33 -1.90 13.47
N SER A 224 4.20 -2.91 13.44
CA SER A 224 5.04 -3.22 12.28
C SER A 224 4.23 -3.55 11.03
N ASP A 225 3.14 -4.33 11.18
CA ASP A 225 2.26 -4.66 10.05
C ASP A 225 1.56 -3.41 9.52
N VAL A 226 1.11 -2.54 10.41
CA VAL A 226 0.42 -1.33 9.97
C VAL A 226 1.37 -0.34 9.30
N ALA A 227 2.60 -0.23 9.80
CA ALA A 227 3.67 0.57 9.18
C ALA A 227 4.05 0.02 7.79
N PHE A 228 4.14 -1.30 7.63
CA PHE A 228 4.36 -1.93 6.32
C PHE A 228 3.30 -1.49 5.29
N TRP A 229 2.01 -1.55 5.66
CA TRP A 229 0.95 -1.16 4.75
C TRP A 229 0.94 0.34 4.44
N LEU A 230 1.27 1.19 5.40
CA LEU A 230 1.42 2.63 5.15
C LEU A 230 2.59 2.93 4.21
N HIS A 231 3.73 2.23 4.36
CA HIS A 231 4.84 2.34 3.41
C HIS A 231 4.42 1.90 2.01
N LEU A 232 3.66 0.80 1.90
CA LEU A 232 3.14 0.31 0.62
C LEU A 232 2.18 1.31 -0.04
N ALA A 233 1.37 2.03 0.74
CA ALA A 233 0.49 3.08 0.21
C ALA A 233 1.25 4.36 -0.17
N ALA A 234 2.22 4.79 0.65
CA ALA A 234 2.99 6.01 0.41
C ALA A 234 3.93 5.89 -0.80
N ALA A 235 4.56 4.74 -0.99
CA ALA A 235 5.54 4.50 -2.04
C ALA A 235 5.05 4.90 -3.46
N PRO A 236 3.89 4.42 -3.96
CA PRO A 236 3.39 4.80 -5.28
C PRO A 236 3.00 6.27 -5.35
N MET A 237 2.48 6.85 -4.28
CA MET A 237 2.12 8.28 -4.24
C MET A 237 3.37 9.15 -4.43
N ILE A 238 4.47 8.83 -3.73
CA ILE A 238 5.73 9.56 -3.84
C ILE A 238 6.36 9.32 -5.21
N ALA A 239 6.51 8.06 -5.63
CA ALA A 239 7.15 7.71 -6.89
C ALA A 239 6.42 8.34 -8.08
N HIS A 240 5.11 8.10 -8.20
CA HIS A 240 4.31 8.62 -9.31
C HIS A 240 4.36 10.14 -9.39
N SER A 241 4.24 10.83 -8.25
CA SER A 241 4.29 12.29 -8.21
C SER A 241 5.65 12.83 -8.61
N LEU A 242 6.75 12.26 -8.10
CA LEU A 242 8.09 12.71 -8.49
C LEU A 242 8.36 12.50 -9.98
N PHE A 243 8.01 11.34 -10.54
CA PHE A 243 8.22 11.08 -11.96
C PHE A 243 7.37 11.98 -12.87
N HIS A 244 6.13 12.29 -12.46
CA HIS A 244 5.31 13.26 -13.19
C HIS A 244 5.87 14.68 -13.09
N LEU A 245 6.23 15.16 -11.89
CA LEU A 245 6.73 16.52 -11.68
C LEU A 245 8.07 16.78 -12.40
N LEU A 246 8.84 15.73 -12.65
CA LEU A 246 10.09 15.79 -13.41
C LEU A 246 9.87 15.66 -14.93
N GLY A 247 8.63 15.56 -15.39
CA GLY A 247 8.24 15.45 -16.79
C GLY A 247 8.71 14.16 -17.46
N VAL A 248 8.93 13.10 -16.67
CA VAL A 248 9.33 11.78 -17.21
C VAL A 248 8.18 11.14 -17.98
N LEU A 249 6.94 11.45 -17.59
CA LEU A 249 5.71 10.87 -18.14
C LEU A 249 5.10 11.69 -19.29
N ASP A 250 5.58 12.92 -19.53
CA ASP A 250 4.95 13.87 -20.46
C ASP A 250 5.38 13.72 -21.93
N SER A 251 6.34 12.85 -22.21
CA SER A 251 6.96 12.75 -23.53
C SER A 251 7.08 11.30 -24.00
N ASP A 252 6.72 11.05 -25.26
CA ASP A 252 6.90 9.76 -25.94
C ASP A 252 8.37 9.29 -25.98
N GLN A 253 9.32 10.21 -25.79
CA GLN A 253 10.75 9.92 -25.72
C GLN A 253 11.38 10.53 -24.46
N ILE A 254 11.82 9.67 -23.55
CA ILE A 254 12.62 10.08 -22.38
C ILE A 254 14.02 10.48 -22.85
N SER A 255 14.44 11.72 -22.63
CA SER A 255 15.83 12.13 -22.88
C SER A 255 16.83 11.41 -21.96
N VAL A 256 18.09 11.26 -22.39
CA VAL A 256 19.18 10.67 -21.57
C VAL A 256 19.24 11.30 -20.18
N GLY A 257 19.13 12.63 -20.07
CA GLY A 257 19.14 13.34 -18.78
C GLY A 257 18.00 12.92 -17.85
N ARG A 258 16.78 12.75 -18.38
CA ARG A 258 15.63 12.25 -17.61
C ARG A 258 15.82 10.79 -17.21
N ALA A 259 16.38 9.95 -18.09
CA ALA A 259 16.66 8.55 -17.76
C ALA A 259 17.68 8.42 -16.61
N VAL A 260 18.76 9.21 -16.64
CA VAL A 260 19.76 9.27 -15.56
C VAL A 260 19.12 9.75 -14.25
N LEU A 261 18.25 10.75 -14.31
CA LEU A 261 17.53 11.25 -13.13
C LEU A 261 16.62 10.18 -12.52
N VAL A 262 15.91 9.40 -13.35
CA VAL A 262 15.07 8.28 -12.88
C VAL A 262 15.91 7.22 -12.18
N VAL A 263 17.07 6.86 -12.75
CA VAL A 263 18.00 5.91 -12.12
C VAL A 263 18.52 6.45 -10.79
N ALA A 264 18.88 7.73 -10.73
CA ALA A 264 19.34 8.37 -9.48
C ALA A 264 18.24 8.36 -8.39
N LEU A 265 16.99 8.65 -8.75
CA LEU A 265 15.86 8.55 -7.84
C LEU A 265 15.62 7.12 -7.37
N TYR A 266 15.73 6.14 -8.26
CA TYR A 266 15.59 4.73 -7.91
C TYR A 266 16.66 4.28 -6.92
N VAL A 267 17.92 4.73 -7.11
CA VAL A 267 19.00 4.50 -6.15
C VAL A 267 18.69 5.18 -4.81
N ALA A 268 18.20 6.43 -4.82
CA ALA A 268 17.80 7.12 -3.60
C ALA A 268 16.68 6.38 -2.83
N PHE A 269 15.68 5.87 -3.54
CA PHE A 269 14.66 4.99 -2.94
C PHE A 269 15.25 3.70 -2.39
N GLY A 270 16.24 3.11 -3.05
CA GLY A 270 16.98 1.95 -2.54
C GLY A 270 17.73 2.23 -1.25
N LEU A 271 18.40 3.39 -1.15
CA LEU A 271 19.09 3.80 0.08
C LEU A 271 18.10 3.99 1.23
N VAL A 272 16.97 4.66 0.99
CA VAL A 272 15.91 4.81 1.99
C VAL A 272 15.34 3.45 2.39
N ALA A 273 15.01 2.61 1.40
CA ALA A 273 14.49 1.25 1.60
C ALA A 273 15.41 0.38 2.47
N LEU A 274 16.72 0.47 2.26
CA LEU A 274 17.72 -0.25 3.06
C LEU A 274 17.80 0.31 4.49
N ALA A 275 17.82 1.64 4.64
CA ALA A 275 17.88 2.28 5.96
C ALA A 275 16.69 1.88 6.84
N ILE A 276 15.48 1.95 6.30
CA ILE A 276 14.24 1.62 7.01
C ILE A 276 13.92 0.12 7.02
N ASP A 277 14.69 -0.67 6.28
CA ASP A 277 14.49 -2.10 6.09
C ASP A 277 13.10 -2.45 5.52
N ARG A 278 12.67 -1.74 4.46
CA ARG A 278 11.37 -1.94 3.78
C ARG A 278 11.54 -1.95 2.27
N ARG A 279 11.12 -3.03 1.61
CA ARG A 279 11.30 -3.24 0.16
C ARG A 279 10.26 -2.54 -0.73
N ALA A 280 9.13 -2.11 -0.14
CA ALA A 280 7.98 -1.56 -0.88
C ALA A 280 8.33 -0.36 -1.80
N LEU A 281 9.25 0.52 -1.37
CA LEU A 281 9.69 1.66 -2.17
C LEU A 281 10.38 1.25 -3.48
N LEU A 282 11.22 0.22 -3.44
CA LEU A 282 11.91 -0.32 -4.62
C LEU A 282 10.90 -0.93 -5.59
N VAL A 283 9.98 -1.76 -5.09
CA VAL A 283 8.96 -2.41 -5.92
C VAL A 283 8.06 -1.37 -6.60
N SER A 284 7.62 -0.34 -5.87
CA SER A 284 6.72 0.68 -6.42
C SER A 284 7.36 1.57 -7.50
N SER A 285 8.69 1.72 -7.50
CA SER A 285 9.43 2.53 -8.47
C SER A 285 10.02 1.73 -9.63
N LEU A 286 9.88 0.40 -9.59
CA LEU A 286 10.47 -0.55 -10.54
C LEU A 286 10.03 -0.31 -11.98
N ALA A 287 8.73 -0.09 -12.21
CA ALA A 287 8.20 0.14 -13.56
C ALA A 287 8.85 1.37 -14.23
N TYR A 288 9.09 2.43 -13.45
CA TYR A 288 9.67 3.68 -13.94
C TYR A 288 11.15 3.51 -14.31
N VAL A 289 11.93 2.82 -13.47
CA VAL A 289 13.35 2.58 -13.77
C VAL A 289 13.54 1.60 -14.93
N LEU A 290 12.67 0.59 -15.07
CA LEU A 290 12.66 -0.30 -16.23
C LEU A 290 12.42 0.50 -17.51
N PHE A 291 11.41 1.38 -17.53
CA PHE A 291 11.13 2.21 -18.69
C PHE A 291 12.27 3.18 -19.01
N ALA A 292 12.88 3.78 -17.99
CA ALA A 292 14.02 4.70 -18.16
C ALA A 292 15.28 4.00 -18.71
N LEU A 293 15.63 2.83 -18.20
CA LEU A 293 16.78 2.07 -18.70
C LEU A 293 16.53 1.53 -20.11
N TYR A 294 15.31 1.09 -20.40
CA TYR A 294 14.91 0.72 -21.74
C TYR A 294 15.12 1.88 -22.73
N ALA A 295 14.66 3.08 -22.38
CA ALA A 295 14.85 4.27 -23.20
C ALA A 295 16.34 4.62 -23.37
N LEU A 296 17.15 4.49 -22.31
CA LEU A 296 18.58 4.75 -22.32
C LEU A 296 19.33 3.80 -23.27
N PHE A 297 19.08 2.50 -23.20
CA PHE A 297 19.71 1.52 -24.09
C PHE A 297 19.28 1.69 -25.54
N ARG A 298 18.00 2.02 -25.77
CA ARG A 298 17.50 2.28 -27.12
C ARG A 298 18.19 3.49 -27.75
N GLN A 299 18.42 4.55 -26.97
CA GLN A 299 19.16 5.74 -27.43
C GLN A 299 20.64 5.50 -27.62
N ALA A 300 21.24 4.61 -26.83
CA ALA A 300 22.64 4.19 -26.99
C ALA A 300 22.89 3.28 -28.22
N GLY A 301 21.86 3.00 -29.03
CA GLY A 301 21.97 2.19 -30.25
C GLY A 301 21.70 0.69 -30.05
N ALA A 302 21.41 0.24 -28.83
CA ALA A 302 21.12 -1.17 -28.52
C ALA A 302 19.64 -1.52 -28.71
N VAL A 303 19.02 -1.11 -29.83
CA VAL A 303 17.56 -1.15 -30.02
C VAL A 303 16.97 -2.57 -29.86
N GLU A 304 17.60 -3.58 -30.47
CA GLU A 304 17.13 -4.98 -30.40
C GLU A 304 17.29 -5.61 -29.03
N LEU A 305 18.34 -5.21 -28.29
CA LEU A 305 18.73 -5.78 -27.00
C LEU A 305 18.22 -4.97 -25.80
N SER A 306 17.56 -3.82 -26.02
CA SER A 306 17.21 -2.87 -24.95
C SER A 306 16.39 -3.52 -23.83
N TRP A 307 15.42 -4.39 -24.19
CA TRP A 307 14.64 -5.15 -23.21
C TRP A 307 15.48 -6.18 -22.45
N ALA A 308 16.31 -6.94 -23.15
CA ALA A 308 17.18 -7.95 -22.56
C ALA A 308 18.20 -7.33 -21.61
N LEU A 309 18.86 -6.24 -22.01
CA LEU A 309 19.82 -5.50 -21.20
C LEU A 309 19.15 -4.85 -19.99
N THR A 310 17.98 -4.23 -20.17
CA THR A 310 17.21 -3.65 -19.06
C THR A 310 16.84 -4.71 -18.03
N ALA A 311 16.27 -5.84 -18.48
CA ALA A 311 15.88 -6.94 -17.62
C ALA A 311 17.07 -7.59 -16.93
N LEU A 312 18.19 -7.77 -17.64
CA LEU A 312 19.42 -8.33 -17.09
C LEU A 312 19.98 -7.41 -16.00
N VAL A 313 20.10 -6.10 -16.26
CA VAL A 313 20.66 -5.13 -15.30
C VAL A 313 19.79 -5.01 -14.07
N ILE A 314 18.48 -4.75 -14.25
CA ILE A 314 17.56 -4.57 -13.11
C ILE A 314 17.33 -5.89 -12.38
N GLY A 315 17.15 -6.99 -13.10
CA GLY A 315 16.93 -8.31 -12.51
C GLY A 315 18.14 -8.77 -11.70
N SER A 316 19.35 -8.68 -12.26
CA SER A 316 20.57 -9.04 -11.53
C SER A 316 20.80 -8.13 -10.32
N ALA A 317 20.61 -6.81 -10.45
CA ALA A 317 20.75 -5.87 -9.35
C ALA A 317 19.77 -6.18 -8.21
N LEU A 318 18.50 -6.47 -8.53
CA LEU A 318 17.48 -6.82 -7.55
C LEU A 318 17.75 -8.17 -6.87
N LEU A 319 18.19 -9.18 -7.63
CA LEU A 319 18.53 -10.50 -7.09
C LEU A 319 19.75 -10.42 -6.16
N LEU A 320 20.79 -9.71 -6.58
CA LEU A 320 21.98 -9.44 -5.75
C LEU A 320 21.62 -8.67 -4.49
N LEU A 321 20.83 -7.59 -4.62
CA LEU A 321 20.39 -6.81 -3.48
C LEU A 321 19.50 -7.62 -2.54
N SER A 322 18.66 -8.52 -3.06
CA SER A 322 17.84 -9.41 -2.25
C SER A 322 18.70 -10.43 -1.48
N ALA A 323 19.71 -11.02 -2.12
CA ALA A 323 20.63 -11.96 -1.49
C ALA A 323 21.54 -11.29 -0.45
N LEU A 324 21.97 -10.06 -0.70
CA LEU A 324 22.89 -9.30 0.13
C LEU A 324 22.20 -8.22 0.97
N TRP A 325 20.88 -8.31 1.17
CA TRP A 325 20.08 -7.25 1.77
C TRP A 325 20.61 -6.81 3.15
N HIS A 326 20.83 -7.77 4.05
CA HIS A 326 21.33 -7.49 5.40
C HIS A 326 22.73 -6.86 5.39
N HIS A 327 23.61 -7.33 4.51
CA HIS A 327 24.95 -6.76 4.35
C HIS A 327 24.87 -5.32 3.83
N ALA A 328 24.15 -5.08 2.74
CA ALA A 328 23.97 -3.75 2.17
C ALA A 328 23.35 -2.77 3.17
N ARG A 329 22.38 -3.24 3.96
CA ARG A 329 21.75 -2.47 5.03
C ARG A 329 22.74 -2.11 6.13
N ALA A 330 23.53 -3.06 6.63
CA ALA A 330 24.52 -2.81 7.68
C ALA A 330 25.46 -1.68 7.27
N TRP A 331 25.99 -1.73 6.05
CA TRP A 331 26.85 -0.68 5.49
C TRP A 331 26.19 0.70 5.49
N ILE A 332 24.93 0.79 5.06
CA ILE A 332 24.20 2.06 5.01
C ILE A 332 23.93 2.60 6.41
N VAL A 333 23.44 1.76 7.33
CA VAL A 333 23.05 2.19 8.67
C VAL A 333 24.27 2.55 9.52
N HIS A 334 25.40 1.86 9.37
CA HIS A 334 26.65 2.23 10.04
C HIS A 334 27.20 3.60 9.56
N GLY A 335 26.85 4.03 8.35
CA GLY A 335 27.20 5.36 7.85
C GLY A 335 26.30 6.49 8.36
N LEU A 336 25.20 6.19 9.04
CA LEU A 336 24.25 7.20 9.56
C LEU A 336 24.65 7.70 10.96
N PRO A 337 24.30 8.95 11.31
CA PRO A 337 24.50 9.46 12.66
C PRO A 337 23.77 8.62 13.72
N ASP A 338 24.36 8.46 14.91
CA ASP A 338 23.80 7.66 16.01
C ASP A 338 22.35 8.02 16.36
N ALA A 339 22.00 9.32 16.30
CA ALA A 339 20.66 9.80 16.57
C ALA A 339 19.59 9.22 15.61
N VAL A 340 19.98 8.90 14.37
CA VAL A 340 19.10 8.26 13.38
C VAL A 340 19.11 6.75 13.57
N THR A 341 20.29 6.15 13.75
CA THR A 341 20.45 4.70 13.95
C THR A 341 19.70 4.19 15.17
N GLN A 342 19.64 4.98 16.24
CA GLN A 342 18.85 4.70 17.45
C GLN A 342 17.32 4.83 17.27
N ARG A 343 16.83 5.19 16.08
CA ARG A 343 15.39 5.19 15.77
C ARG A 343 15.01 4.15 14.73
N LEU A 344 15.97 3.67 13.94
CA LEU A 344 15.76 2.66 12.92
C LEU A 344 15.62 1.25 13.52
N PRO A 345 15.02 0.28 12.78
CA PRO A 345 14.97 -1.12 13.20
C PRO A 345 16.35 -1.67 13.54
N TYR A 346 16.43 -2.64 14.46
CA TYR A 346 17.73 -3.20 14.86
C TYR A 346 18.48 -3.83 13.68
N LEU A 347 19.82 -3.72 13.68
CA LEU A 347 20.68 -4.32 12.66
C LEU A 347 20.76 -5.83 12.85
N ASP A 348 21.00 -6.24 14.10
CA ASP A 348 20.96 -7.63 14.55
C ASP A 348 19.86 -7.75 15.60
N ARG A 349 19.00 -8.76 15.48
CA ARG A 349 18.19 -9.20 16.61
C ARG A 349 19.14 -9.91 17.58
N ALA A 350 19.86 -9.14 18.39
CA ALA A 350 20.67 -9.73 19.44
C ALA A 350 19.73 -10.53 20.36
N ALA A 351 19.99 -11.83 20.49
CA ALA A 351 19.45 -12.62 21.60
C ALA A 351 20.00 -11.98 22.88
N ALA A 352 19.13 -11.27 23.60
CA ALA A 352 19.46 -10.67 24.88
C ALA A 352 19.23 -11.69 26.01
#